data_AF-A0A966BG27-F1
#
_entry.id   AF-A0A966BG27-F1
#
_cell.length_a   1.000
_cell.length_b   1.000
_cell.length_c   1.000
_cell.angle_alpha   90.00
_cell.angle_beta   90.00
_cell.angle_gamma   90.00
#
_symmetry.space_group_name_H-M   'P 1'
#
loop_
_entity.id
_entity.type
_entity.pdbx_description
1 polymer ?
#
loop_
_entity_poly.entity_id
_entity_poly.type
_entity_poly.pdbx_seq_one_letter_code
_entity_poly.pdbx_strand_id
1 'polypeptide(L)'
;MKKWTDGFSDEPDGYTRWCGSSGMTSLVKWMASEANINVRTRTTVNDLRDIPSNAYILTAPVPQCLAILSFSQMLPNPETHIQLSSINYKPTIATLLRLDQSPALFPEHGGIQFLDHPDLAFISDNQRKGVSDEPAITVHLSNILSESLWEHSDQEILVATTALIEDHLSGARITDYQIQRWRYAGPTDTWPEPTLVWGSEPTIALAGEAFAGPKVEGAFRSGL
;
A
#
# COMPACT_ATOMS: atom_id res chain seq x y z
N MET A 1 -2.56 -2.19 17.50
CA MET A 1 -2.02 -0.93 16.95
C MET A 1 -1.30 -0.17 18.05
N LYS A 2 -0.28 0.63 17.73
CA LYS A 2 0.38 1.54 18.66
C LYS A 2 0.50 2.93 18.03
N LYS A 3 0.53 3.97 18.86
CA LYS A 3 0.88 5.32 18.41
C LYS A 3 2.30 5.29 17.87
N TRP A 4 2.54 5.93 16.73
CA TRP A 4 3.86 6.06 16.13
C TRP A 4 4.45 7.44 16.38
N THR A 5 3.77 8.52 15.96
CA THR A 5 4.23 9.91 16.14
C THR A 5 3.05 10.86 15.90
N ASP A 6 3.12 12.11 16.36
CA ASP A 6 2.08 13.14 16.09
C ASP A 6 2.35 13.94 14.81
N GLY A 7 3.39 13.60 14.08
CA GLY A 7 3.88 14.35 12.93
C GLY A 7 5.17 13.76 12.39
N PHE A 8 5.53 14.07 11.14
CA PHE A 8 6.88 13.80 10.63
C PHE A 8 7.72 15.08 10.49
N SER A 9 7.12 16.24 10.75
CA SER A 9 7.74 17.56 10.85
C SER A 9 8.03 17.90 12.31
N ASP A 10 8.94 18.85 12.52
CA ASP A 10 9.29 19.37 13.86
C ASP A 10 8.07 19.99 14.56
N GLU A 11 7.21 20.69 13.79
CA GLU A 11 5.89 21.12 14.24
C GLU A 11 4.85 20.07 13.83
N PRO A 12 4.18 19.38 14.78
CA PRO A 12 3.16 18.39 14.46
C PRO A 12 2.00 19.00 13.66
N ASP A 13 1.55 18.31 12.62
CA ASP A 13 0.43 18.76 11.77
C ASP A 13 -0.97 18.56 12.41
N GLY A 14 -1.00 18.15 13.68
CA GLY A 14 -2.23 17.90 14.44
C GLY A 14 -2.82 16.50 14.26
N TYR A 15 -2.18 15.61 13.47
CA TYR A 15 -2.69 14.27 13.21
C TYR A 15 -1.78 13.16 13.76
N THR A 16 -2.25 12.42 14.77
CA THR A 16 -1.52 11.24 15.25
C THR A 16 -1.43 10.15 14.19
N ARG A 17 -0.20 9.69 13.94
CA ARG A 17 0.12 8.54 13.09
C ARG A 17 0.18 7.26 13.93
N TRP A 18 -0.31 6.18 13.36
CA TRP A 18 -0.39 4.87 14.00
C TRP A 18 0.35 3.82 13.18
N CYS A 19 0.87 2.79 13.85
CA CYS A 19 1.46 1.63 13.18
C CYS A 19 1.05 0.32 13.87
N GLY A 20 1.26 -0.80 13.17
CA GLY A 20 1.07 -2.12 13.76
C GLY A 20 2.09 -2.38 14.88
N SER A 21 1.67 -3.12 15.91
CA SER A 21 2.48 -3.34 17.12
C SER A 21 3.67 -4.26 16.87
N SER A 22 3.54 -5.19 15.92
CA SER A 22 4.57 -6.16 15.52
C SER A 22 4.80 -6.13 14.00
N GLY A 23 4.73 -4.93 13.41
CA GLY A 23 4.74 -4.69 11.97
C GLY A 23 3.36 -4.35 11.39
N MET A 24 3.33 -3.71 10.22
CA MET A 24 2.10 -3.12 9.64
C MET A 24 0.98 -4.12 9.34
N THR A 25 1.29 -5.41 9.16
CA THR A 25 0.28 -6.45 8.87
C THR A 25 -0.44 -6.97 10.12
N SER A 26 -0.02 -6.58 11.32
CA SER A 26 -0.53 -7.16 12.58
C SER A 26 -2.03 -6.92 12.77
N LEU A 27 -2.54 -5.76 12.37
CA LEU A 27 -3.97 -5.42 12.50
C LEU A 27 -4.85 -6.34 11.66
N VAL A 28 -4.54 -6.48 10.37
CA VAL A 28 -5.36 -7.28 9.44
C VAL A 28 -5.29 -8.76 9.80
N LYS A 29 -4.12 -9.26 10.24
CA LYS A 29 -3.99 -10.64 10.74
C LYS A 29 -4.87 -10.91 11.95
N TRP A 30 -4.89 -9.98 12.91
CA TRP A 30 -5.77 -10.07 14.07
C TRP A 30 -7.25 -10.05 13.65
N MET A 31 -7.67 -9.10 12.81
CA MET A 31 -9.06 -9.02 12.32
C MET A 31 -9.50 -10.32 11.62
N ALA A 32 -8.67 -10.87 10.74
CA ALA A 32 -8.99 -12.12 10.04
C ALA A 32 -9.13 -13.32 10.99
N SER A 33 -8.29 -13.37 12.04
CA SER A 33 -8.37 -14.38 13.09
C SER A 33 -9.64 -14.25 13.92
N GLU A 34 -9.97 -13.05 14.39
CA GLU A 34 -11.17 -12.80 15.22
C GLU A 34 -12.46 -13.09 14.44
N ALA A 35 -12.49 -12.75 13.15
CA ALA A 35 -13.62 -13.03 12.28
C ALA A 35 -13.66 -14.49 11.77
N ASN A 36 -12.70 -15.34 12.18
CA ASN A 36 -12.55 -16.73 11.72
C ASN A 36 -12.61 -16.87 10.19
N ILE A 37 -11.96 -15.95 9.48
CA ILE A 37 -11.94 -15.92 8.02
C ILE A 37 -11.03 -17.05 7.52
N ASN A 38 -11.55 -17.88 6.62
CA ASN A 38 -10.75 -18.89 5.92
C ASN A 38 -9.85 -18.22 4.86
N VAL A 39 -8.67 -17.75 5.29
CA VAL A 39 -7.72 -17.08 4.41
C VAL A 39 -7.03 -18.09 3.50
N ARG A 40 -7.27 -17.96 2.18
CA ARG A 40 -6.57 -18.72 1.14
C ARG A 40 -5.55 -17.84 0.45
N THR A 41 -4.27 -18.19 0.54
CA THR A 41 -3.18 -17.49 -0.16
C THR A 41 -2.74 -18.31 -1.37
N ARG A 42 -2.05 -17.67 -2.33
CA ARG A 42 -1.55 -18.31 -3.56
C ARG A 42 -2.65 -18.95 -4.43
N THR A 43 -3.90 -18.55 -4.22
CA THR A 43 -5.04 -18.94 -5.07
C THR A 43 -5.35 -17.76 -5.96
N THR A 44 -5.26 -17.96 -7.28
CA THR A 44 -5.66 -16.96 -8.26
C THR A 44 -7.12 -17.15 -8.61
N VAL A 45 -7.92 -16.10 -8.50
CA VAL A 45 -9.31 -16.08 -8.95
C VAL A 45 -9.36 -15.27 -10.23
N ASN A 46 -9.59 -15.96 -11.35
CA ASN A 46 -9.79 -15.32 -12.66
C ASN A 46 -11.28 -15.21 -13.01
N ASP A 47 -12.07 -16.17 -12.53
CA ASP A 47 -13.50 -16.28 -12.80
C ASP A 47 -14.24 -16.59 -11.51
N LEU A 48 -15.22 -15.75 -11.16
CA LEU A 48 -16.07 -15.97 -9.98
C LEU A 48 -17.00 -17.18 -10.17
N ARG A 49 -17.28 -17.58 -11.42
CA ARG A 49 -18.13 -18.75 -11.72
C ARG A 49 -17.50 -20.07 -11.27
N ASP A 50 -16.18 -20.12 -11.10
CA ASP A 50 -15.47 -21.29 -10.57
C ASP A 50 -15.71 -21.49 -9.06
N ILE A 51 -16.23 -20.46 -8.38
CA ILE A 51 -16.51 -20.48 -6.93
C ILE A 51 -17.91 -19.91 -6.65
N PRO A 52 -18.99 -20.59 -7.10
CA PRO A 52 -20.35 -20.08 -6.99
C PRO A 52 -20.72 -19.67 -5.57
N SER A 53 -21.17 -18.42 -5.42
CA SER A 53 -21.55 -17.82 -4.15
C SER A 53 -22.79 -16.94 -4.35
N ASN A 54 -23.58 -16.73 -3.29
CA ASN A 54 -24.74 -15.83 -3.35
C ASN A 54 -24.33 -14.35 -3.46
N ALA A 55 -23.13 -14.01 -2.97
CA ALA A 55 -22.58 -12.68 -3.06
C ALA A 55 -21.05 -12.72 -3.17
N TYR A 56 -20.47 -11.69 -3.80
CA TYR A 56 -19.04 -11.46 -3.89
C TYR A 56 -18.71 -10.03 -3.43
N ILE A 57 -17.70 -9.90 -2.58
CA ILE A 57 -17.11 -8.61 -2.21
C ILE A 57 -15.69 -8.62 -2.78
N LEU A 58 -15.40 -7.72 -3.71
CA LEU A 58 -14.05 -7.57 -4.25
C LEU A 58 -13.42 -6.31 -3.66
N THR A 59 -12.22 -6.48 -3.08
CA THR A 59 -11.48 -5.42 -2.40
C THR A 59 -10.07 -5.22 -2.95
N ALA A 60 -9.81 -5.73 -4.16
CA ALA A 60 -8.58 -5.42 -4.88
C ALA A 60 -8.70 -4.02 -5.53
N PRO A 61 -7.58 -3.40 -5.93
CA PRO A 61 -7.60 -2.21 -6.77
C PRO A 61 -8.59 -2.33 -7.93
N VAL A 62 -9.34 -1.26 -8.18
CA VAL A 62 -10.48 -1.23 -9.12
C VAL A 62 -10.17 -1.87 -10.48
N PRO A 63 -9.01 -1.62 -11.13
CA PRO A 63 -8.66 -2.27 -12.40
C PRO A 63 -8.62 -3.81 -12.31
N GLN A 64 -8.15 -4.36 -11.19
CA GLN A 64 -8.10 -5.81 -10.97
C GLN A 64 -9.50 -6.38 -10.73
N CYS A 65 -10.34 -5.67 -9.98
CA CYS A 65 -11.75 -6.03 -9.81
C CYS A 65 -12.49 -6.07 -11.15
N LEU A 66 -12.33 -5.04 -11.99
CA LEU A 66 -12.96 -4.97 -13.31
C LEU A 66 -12.49 -6.09 -14.24
N ALA A 67 -11.21 -6.48 -14.18
CA ALA A 67 -10.69 -7.61 -14.96
C ALA A 67 -11.38 -8.93 -14.58
N ILE A 68 -11.50 -9.22 -13.28
CA ILE A 68 -12.19 -10.42 -12.77
C ILE A 68 -13.67 -10.40 -13.18
N LEU A 69 -14.35 -9.28 -12.98
CA LEU A 69 -15.78 -9.12 -13.29
C LEU A 69 -16.07 -9.23 -14.78
N SER A 70 -15.19 -8.69 -15.63
CA SER A 70 -15.28 -8.82 -17.09
C SER A 70 -15.19 -10.28 -17.52
N PHE A 71 -14.19 -11.01 -17.02
CA PHE A 71 -14.03 -12.43 -17.33
C PHE A 71 -15.21 -13.28 -16.81
N SER A 72 -15.73 -12.92 -15.64
CA SER A 72 -16.89 -13.56 -15.00
C SER A 72 -18.24 -13.20 -15.64
N GLN A 73 -18.27 -12.24 -16.58
CA GLN A 73 -19.50 -11.68 -17.18
C GLN A 73 -20.45 -11.05 -16.13
N MET A 74 -19.87 -10.38 -15.12
CA MET A 74 -20.58 -9.80 -13.97
C MET A 74 -20.32 -8.29 -13.81
N LEU A 75 -19.93 -7.61 -14.90
CA LEU A 75 -19.73 -6.16 -14.90
C LEU A 75 -21.01 -5.40 -14.50
N PRO A 76 -20.89 -4.19 -13.91
CA PRO A 76 -22.04 -3.34 -13.66
C PRO A 76 -22.60 -2.80 -14.99
N ASN A 77 -23.63 -1.94 -14.90
CA ASN A 77 -24.13 -1.25 -16.07
C ASN A 77 -23.01 -0.44 -16.78
N PRO A 78 -23.14 -0.14 -18.10
CA PRO A 78 -22.08 0.52 -18.86
C PRO A 78 -21.62 1.87 -18.32
N GLU A 79 -22.51 2.68 -17.76
CA GLU A 79 -22.18 4.00 -17.22
C GLU A 79 -21.28 3.87 -15.99
N THR A 80 -21.67 3.02 -15.03
CA THR A 80 -20.87 2.71 -13.84
C THR A 80 -19.52 2.08 -14.24
N HIS A 81 -19.50 1.20 -15.24
CA HIS A 81 -18.26 0.60 -15.73
C HIS A 81 -17.29 1.66 -16.28
N ILE A 82 -17.79 2.64 -17.05
CA ILE A 82 -16.97 3.75 -17.57
C ILE A 82 -16.39 4.58 -16.41
N GLN A 83 -17.22 4.93 -15.42
CA GLN A 83 -16.78 5.71 -14.26
C GLN A 83 -15.71 4.95 -13.46
N LEU A 84 -15.92 3.67 -13.15
CA LEU A 84 -14.91 2.85 -12.46
C LEU A 84 -13.60 2.75 -13.25
N SER A 85 -13.69 2.63 -14.57
CA SER A 85 -12.52 2.55 -15.45
C SER A 85 -11.70 3.84 -15.50
N SER A 86 -12.28 4.98 -15.10
CA SER A 86 -11.56 6.25 -15.01
C SER A 86 -10.76 6.44 -13.72
N ILE A 87 -10.89 5.53 -12.74
CA ILE A 87 -10.11 5.60 -11.50
C ILE A 87 -8.66 5.23 -11.80
N ASN A 88 -7.77 6.22 -11.72
CA ASN A 88 -6.33 6.02 -11.93
C ASN A 88 -5.60 5.78 -10.62
N TYR A 89 -4.40 5.21 -10.73
CA TYR A 89 -3.52 4.93 -9.61
C TYR A 89 -2.13 5.43 -9.89
N LYS A 90 -1.45 5.90 -8.85
CA LYS A 90 -0.03 6.20 -8.92
C LYS A 90 0.80 4.98 -8.52
N PRO A 91 1.84 4.63 -9.29
CA PRO A 91 2.76 3.58 -8.89
C PRO A 91 3.71 4.07 -7.78
N THR A 92 4.18 3.16 -6.95
CA THR A 92 5.26 3.42 -5.98
C THR A 92 6.24 2.26 -5.98
N ILE A 93 7.52 2.57 -6.07
CA ILE A 93 8.61 1.63 -5.79
C ILE A 93 9.06 1.85 -4.34
N ALA A 94 9.06 0.75 -3.59
CA ALA A 94 9.57 0.70 -2.24
C ALA A 94 10.82 -0.18 -2.19
N THR A 95 11.87 0.30 -1.55
CA THR A 95 13.13 -0.40 -1.36
C THR A 95 13.33 -0.65 0.12
N LEU A 96 13.41 -1.92 0.53
CA LEU A 96 13.83 -2.31 1.87
C LEU A 96 15.33 -2.64 1.83
N LEU A 97 16.11 -1.97 2.67
CA LEU A 97 17.54 -2.18 2.82
C LEU A 97 17.83 -2.74 4.21
N ARG A 98 18.49 -3.90 4.28
CA ARG A 98 19.04 -4.43 5.52
C ARG A 98 20.45 -3.91 5.70
N LEU A 99 20.75 -3.40 6.89
CA LEU A 99 22.04 -2.78 7.21
C LEU A 99 22.81 -3.63 8.23
N ASP A 100 24.14 -3.48 8.24
CA ASP A 100 24.98 -4.11 9.27
C ASP A 100 24.98 -3.39 10.61
N GLN A 101 24.55 -2.13 10.63
CA GLN A 101 24.40 -1.31 11.83
C GLN A 101 23.29 -0.29 11.66
N SER A 102 22.78 0.24 12.77
CA SER A 102 21.72 1.25 12.77
C SER A 102 22.19 2.56 12.14
N PRO A 103 21.39 3.19 11.27
CA PRO A 103 21.73 4.49 10.69
C PRO A 103 21.68 5.59 11.76
N ALA A 104 22.55 6.58 11.66
CA ALA A 104 22.64 7.66 12.66
C ALA A 104 21.62 8.78 12.42
N LEU A 105 21.38 9.13 11.15
CA LEU A 105 20.63 10.33 10.74
C LEU A 105 19.13 10.07 10.54
N PHE A 106 18.43 9.78 11.63
CA PHE A 106 16.96 9.73 11.65
C PHE A 106 16.40 10.47 12.88
N PRO A 107 15.16 10.98 12.82
CA PRO A 107 14.42 11.41 14.01
C PRO A 107 14.21 10.28 15.01
N GLU A 108 13.79 10.61 16.23
CA GLU A 108 13.50 9.62 17.28
C GLU A 108 12.42 8.62 16.84
N HIS A 109 11.37 9.11 16.15
CA HIS A 109 10.31 8.26 15.60
C HIS A 109 10.73 7.46 14.36
N GLY A 110 11.93 7.71 13.82
CA GLY A 110 12.53 6.93 12.74
C GLY A 110 11.86 7.08 11.37
N GLY A 111 11.09 8.14 11.10
CA GLY A 111 10.43 8.35 9.81
C GLY A 111 10.64 9.76 9.30
N ILE A 112 10.80 9.95 8.00
CA ILE A 112 10.94 11.27 7.38
C ILE A 112 10.00 11.29 6.17
N GLN A 113 9.09 12.26 6.15
CA GLN A 113 8.17 12.48 5.04
C GLN A 113 8.68 13.63 4.19
N PHE A 114 8.73 13.42 2.88
CA PHE A 114 9.13 14.44 1.92
C PHE A 114 7.88 14.91 1.17
N LEU A 115 7.55 16.20 1.33
CA LEU A 115 6.41 16.81 0.63
C LEU A 115 6.82 17.39 -0.73
N ASP A 116 8.02 18.00 -0.78
CA ASP A 116 8.49 18.75 -1.95
C ASP A 116 9.71 18.12 -2.63
N HIS A 117 10.18 16.95 -2.19
CA HIS A 117 11.32 16.28 -2.81
C HIS A 117 10.89 15.64 -4.14
N PRO A 118 11.61 15.87 -5.26
CA PRO A 118 11.19 15.37 -6.57
C PRO A 118 11.18 13.83 -6.65
N ASP A 119 12.11 13.18 -5.94
CA ASP A 119 12.40 11.75 -6.10
C ASP A 119 12.03 10.86 -4.89
N LEU A 120 11.75 11.45 -3.73
CA LEU A 120 11.51 10.72 -2.48
C LEU A 120 10.15 11.11 -1.94
N ALA A 121 9.37 10.12 -1.50
CA ALA A 121 8.12 10.36 -0.80
C ALA A 121 8.28 10.14 0.72
N PHE A 122 9.03 9.11 1.11
CA PHE A 122 9.16 8.73 2.51
C PHE A 122 10.39 7.85 2.73
N ILE A 123 11.06 8.01 3.87
CA ILE A 123 12.06 7.05 4.35
C ILE A 123 11.81 6.72 5.82
N SER A 124 12.16 5.51 6.25
CA SER A 124 12.05 5.14 7.66
C SER A 124 13.08 4.12 8.09
N ASP A 125 13.71 4.41 9.22
CA ASP A 125 14.43 3.45 10.06
C ASP A 125 13.42 2.56 10.78
N ASN A 126 13.34 1.31 10.35
CA ASN A 126 12.37 0.33 10.83
C ASN A 126 12.68 -0.14 12.26
N GLN A 127 13.95 -0.04 12.70
CA GLN A 127 14.33 -0.39 14.06
C GLN A 127 13.88 0.70 15.03
N ARG A 128 14.15 1.99 14.73
CA ARG A 128 13.66 3.12 15.55
C ARG A 128 12.14 3.22 15.58
N LYS A 129 11.47 2.94 14.45
CA LYS A 129 10.01 2.79 14.38
C LYS A 129 9.48 1.64 15.27
N GLY A 130 10.35 0.71 15.65
CA GLY A 130 10.04 -0.45 16.49
C GLY A 130 9.19 -1.48 15.77
N VAL A 131 9.45 -1.71 14.49
CA VAL A 131 8.80 -2.75 13.67
C VAL A 131 9.79 -3.77 13.09
N SER A 132 11.08 -3.62 13.41
CA SER A 132 12.17 -4.53 13.06
C SER A 132 13.13 -4.64 14.22
N ASP A 133 13.60 -5.84 14.53
CA ASP A 133 14.70 -6.05 15.50
C ASP A 133 16.07 -5.82 14.84
N GLU A 134 16.15 -5.90 13.51
CA GLU A 134 17.36 -5.68 12.73
C GLU A 134 17.44 -4.25 12.17
N PRO A 135 18.64 -3.66 12.03
CA PRO A 135 18.84 -2.41 11.32
C PRO A 135 18.33 -2.50 9.87
N ALA A 136 17.31 -1.72 9.56
CA ALA A 136 16.75 -1.68 8.22
C ALA A 136 16.12 -0.33 7.91
N ILE A 137 16.28 0.12 6.66
CA ILE A 137 15.62 1.31 6.14
C ILE A 137 14.61 0.88 5.07
N THR A 138 13.40 1.42 5.13
CA THR A 138 12.46 1.40 4.01
C THR A 138 12.44 2.76 3.33
N VAL A 139 12.62 2.78 2.01
CA VAL A 139 12.56 3.96 1.16
C VAL A 139 11.37 3.83 0.22
N HIS A 140 10.52 4.86 0.16
CA HIS A 140 9.51 5.01 -0.87
C HIS A 140 9.96 6.14 -1.81
N LEU A 141 10.16 5.79 -3.08
CA LEU A 141 10.39 6.79 -4.12
C LEU A 141 9.10 7.59 -4.37
N SER A 142 9.25 8.79 -4.92
CA SER A 142 8.11 9.57 -5.41
C SER A 142 7.37 8.80 -6.51
N ASN A 143 6.11 9.13 -6.77
CA ASN A 143 5.36 8.48 -7.85
C ASN A 143 6.02 8.73 -9.22
N ILE A 144 6.60 9.93 -9.41
CA ILE A 144 7.28 10.32 -10.66
C ILE A 144 8.51 9.44 -10.90
N LEU A 145 9.40 9.33 -9.91
CA LEU A 145 10.60 8.50 -10.06
C LEU A 145 10.24 7.00 -10.12
N SER A 146 9.20 6.58 -9.39
CA SER A 146 8.70 5.21 -9.46
C SER A 146 8.22 4.84 -10.87
N GLU A 147 7.55 5.77 -11.56
CA GLU A 147 7.09 5.57 -12.93
C GLU A 147 8.26 5.54 -13.93
N SER A 148 9.23 6.44 -13.81
CA SER A 148 10.39 6.46 -14.71
C SER A 148 11.30 5.23 -14.55
N LEU A 149 11.41 4.67 -13.34
CA LEU A 149 12.20 3.47 -13.05
C LEU A 149 11.40 2.16 -13.16
N TRP A 150 10.13 2.20 -13.58
CA TRP A 150 9.22 1.05 -13.44
C TRP A 150 9.72 -0.23 -14.11
N GLU A 151 10.25 -0.10 -15.34
CA GLU A 151 10.77 -1.19 -16.16
C GLU A 151 12.29 -1.43 -15.97
N HIS A 152 12.94 -0.69 -15.07
CA HIS A 152 14.35 -0.90 -14.75
C HIS A 152 14.54 -2.13 -13.88
N SER A 153 15.75 -2.70 -13.92
CA SER A 153 16.13 -3.82 -13.07
C SER A 153 16.20 -3.43 -11.60
N ASP A 154 16.03 -4.41 -10.70
CA ASP A 154 16.14 -4.20 -9.25
C ASP A 154 17.51 -3.62 -8.86
N GLN A 155 18.57 -3.97 -9.58
CA GLN A 155 19.92 -3.46 -9.32
C GLN A 155 20.04 -1.98 -9.69
N GLU A 156 19.44 -1.53 -10.81
CA GLU A 156 19.43 -0.12 -11.19
C GLU A 156 18.60 0.72 -10.21
N ILE A 157 17.46 0.19 -9.77
CA ILE A 157 16.63 0.82 -8.74
C ILE A 157 17.38 0.91 -7.43
N LEU A 158 18.09 -0.14 -7.02
CA LEU A 158 18.92 -0.12 -5.82
C LEU A 158 19.97 0.99 -5.91
N VAL A 159 20.74 1.04 -7.00
CA VAL A 159 21.76 2.08 -7.20
C VAL A 159 21.15 3.48 -7.10
N ALA A 160 20.07 3.75 -7.84
CA ALA A 160 19.37 5.03 -7.81
C ALA A 160 18.85 5.38 -6.41
N THR A 161 18.22 4.41 -5.72
CA THR A 161 17.71 4.60 -4.35
C THR A 161 18.84 4.92 -3.38
N THR A 162 19.94 4.15 -3.41
CA THR A 162 21.06 4.33 -2.48
C THR A 162 21.75 5.67 -2.64
N ALA A 163 21.87 6.17 -3.88
CA ALA A 163 22.40 7.51 -4.14
C ALA A 163 21.53 8.61 -3.51
N LEU A 164 20.20 8.46 -3.53
CA LEU A 164 19.28 9.44 -2.94
C LEU A 164 19.34 9.50 -1.41
N ILE A 165 19.79 8.43 -0.76
CA ILE A 165 19.78 8.32 0.71
C ILE A 165 21.18 8.10 1.31
N GLU A 166 22.24 8.40 0.55
CA GLU A 166 23.63 8.16 0.96
C GLU A 166 23.93 8.78 2.34
N ASP A 167 23.52 10.04 2.55
CA ASP A 167 23.67 10.73 3.82
C ASP A 167 22.99 9.95 4.97
N HIS A 168 21.78 9.45 4.75
CA HIS A 168 21.00 8.71 5.75
C HIS A 168 21.60 7.34 6.07
N LEU A 169 22.33 6.72 5.15
CA LEU A 169 23.08 5.50 5.42
C LEU A 169 24.24 5.78 6.37
N SER A 170 24.84 6.98 6.33
CA SER A 170 25.88 7.43 7.26
C SER A 170 27.05 6.44 7.42
N GLY A 171 27.44 5.78 6.32
CA GLY A 171 28.50 4.76 6.31
C GLY A 171 28.06 3.34 6.72
N ALA A 172 26.79 3.13 7.08
CA ALA A 172 26.23 1.79 7.25
C ALA A 172 26.24 1.04 5.91
N ARG A 173 26.64 -0.23 5.94
CA ARG A 173 26.73 -1.05 4.73
C ARG A 173 25.44 -1.82 4.54
N ILE A 174 24.95 -1.79 3.30
CA ILE A 174 23.80 -2.60 2.87
C ILE A 174 24.26 -4.05 2.75
N THR A 175 23.61 -4.93 3.51
CA THR A 175 23.90 -6.37 3.55
C THR A 175 22.93 -7.18 2.72
N ASP A 176 21.70 -6.67 2.54
CA ASP A 176 20.67 -7.28 1.71
C ASP A 176 19.64 -6.22 1.29
N TYR A 177 18.85 -6.51 0.26
CA TYR A 177 17.80 -5.61 -0.19
C TYR A 177 16.61 -6.35 -0.82
N GLN A 178 15.45 -5.69 -0.78
CA GLN A 178 14.25 -6.11 -1.49
C GLN A 178 13.60 -4.91 -2.18
N ILE A 179 13.30 -5.07 -3.47
CA ILE A 179 12.53 -4.10 -4.24
C ILE A 179 11.08 -4.58 -4.34
N GLN A 180 10.15 -3.68 -4.04
CA GLN A 180 8.72 -3.92 -4.20
C GLN A 180 8.11 -2.85 -5.10
N ARG A 181 7.48 -3.30 -6.19
CA ARG A 181 6.74 -2.46 -7.12
C ARG A 181 5.25 -2.52 -6.79
N TRP A 182 4.65 -1.39 -6.40
CA TRP A 182 3.22 -1.26 -6.13
C TRP A 182 2.56 -0.52 -7.29
N ARG A 183 1.96 -1.26 -8.23
CA ARG A 183 1.37 -0.64 -9.44
C ARG A 183 0.17 0.23 -9.11
N TYR A 184 -0.57 -0.21 -8.09
CA TYR A 184 -1.77 0.42 -7.59
C TYR A 184 -1.54 0.91 -6.16
N ALA A 185 -0.51 1.75 -5.95
CA ALA A 185 -0.09 2.14 -4.60
C ALA A 185 -1.08 3.08 -3.91
N GLY A 186 -1.69 3.99 -4.68
CA GLY A 186 -2.75 4.87 -4.20
C GLY A 186 -3.57 5.41 -5.36
N PRO A 187 -4.91 5.41 -5.26
CA PRO A 187 -5.76 5.98 -6.30
C PRO A 187 -5.66 7.50 -6.29
N THR A 188 -5.74 8.11 -7.47
CA THR A 188 -5.78 9.57 -7.65
C THR A 188 -7.18 10.13 -7.51
N ASP A 189 -8.17 9.30 -7.83
CA ASP A 189 -9.58 9.62 -7.86
C ASP A 189 -10.30 8.59 -7.00
N THR A 190 -11.33 9.02 -6.27
CA THR A 190 -12.12 8.14 -5.43
C THR A 190 -13.53 8.02 -5.96
N TRP A 191 -14.11 6.84 -5.79
CA TRP A 191 -15.55 6.66 -5.95
C TRP A 191 -16.31 7.48 -4.89
N PRO A 192 -17.43 8.14 -5.23
CA PRO A 192 -18.13 9.03 -4.30
C PRO A 192 -18.70 8.29 -3.07
N GLU A 193 -19.26 7.11 -3.28
CA GLU A 193 -19.83 6.29 -2.22
C GLU A 193 -18.77 5.40 -1.53
N PRO A 194 -18.96 5.06 -0.24
CA PRO A 194 -18.07 4.14 0.48
C PRO A 194 -18.03 2.71 -0.09
N THR A 195 -19.07 2.30 -0.79
CA THR A 195 -19.20 0.95 -1.37
C THR A 195 -20.12 1.05 -2.57
N LEU A 196 -19.82 0.29 -3.63
CA LEU A 196 -20.68 0.16 -4.80
C LEU A 196 -21.26 -1.25 -4.86
N VAL A 197 -22.59 -1.38 -5.00
CA VAL A 197 -23.29 -2.69 -5.00
C VAL A 197 -24.21 -2.80 -6.21
N TRP A 198 -24.22 -3.95 -6.87
CA TRP A 198 -25.18 -4.29 -7.94
C TRP A 198 -25.44 -5.79 -8.01
N GLY A 199 -26.42 -6.18 -8.83
CA GLY A 199 -26.80 -7.59 -9.00
C GLY A 199 -27.64 -8.13 -7.83
N SER A 200 -28.45 -9.14 -8.11
CA SER A 200 -29.32 -9.79 -7.12
C SER A 200 -28.98 -11.27 -6.92
N GLU A 201 -28.45 -11.95 -7.95
CA GLU A 201 -28.11 -13.37 -7.94
C GLU A 201 -26.95 -13.65 -8.93
N PRO A 202 -25.68 -13.45 -8.56
CA PRO A 202 -25.18 -13.02 -7.25
C PRO A 202 -25.26 -11.50 -7.03
N THR A 203 -25.21 -11.07 -5.77
CA THR A 203 -24.90 -9.68 -5.42
C THR A 203 -23.39 -9.44 -5.51
N ILE A 204 -22.98 -8.33 -6.13
CA ILE A 204 -21.59 -7.90 -6.24
C ILE A 204 -21.40 -6.61 -5.47
N ALA A 205 -20.34 -6.53 -4.67
CA ALA A 205 -19.91 -5.32 -4.00
C ALA A 205 -18.43 -5.03 -4.31
N LEU A 206 -18.11 -3.75 -4.56
CA LEU A 206 -16.76 -3.22 -4.55
C LEU A 206 -16.55 -2.33 -3.33
N ALA A 207 -15.45 -2.57 -2.65
CA ALA A 207 -14.94 -1.80 -1.52
C ALA A 207 -13.42 -1.70 -1.63
N GLY A 208 -12.77 -0.89 -0.81
CA GLY A 208 -11.32 -0.71 -0.80
C GLY A 208 -10.91 0.76 -0.72
N GLU A 209 -9.63 1.01 -0.89
CA GLU A 209 -9.00 2.34 -0.77
C GLU A 209 -9.45 3.35 -1.83
N ALA A 210 -9.96 2.89 -2.98
CA ALA A 210 -10.60 3.76 -3.96
C ALA A 210 -11.99 4.25 -3.52
N PHE A 211 -12.51 3.71 -2.42
CA PHE A 211 -13.81 4.05 -1.84
C PHE A 211 -13.59 4.64 -0.45
N ALA A 212 -14.38 5.65 -0.07
CA ALA A 212 -14.24 6.35 1.22
C ALA A 212 -12.85 6.95 1.53
N GLY A 213 -11.94 7.04 0.55
CA GLY A 213 -10.67 7.78 0.63
C GLY A 213 -9.39 6.93 0.56
N PRO A 214 -8.28 7.45 -0.01
CA PRO A 214 -7.07 6.70 -0.34
C PRO A 214 -6.14 6.49 0.87
N LYS A 215 -6.70 6.04 2.00
CA LYS A 215 -5.96 5.74 3.24
C LYS A 215 -6.51 4.46 3.87
N VAL A 216 -5.77 3.92 4.84
CA VAL A 216 -6.21 2.75 5.63
C VAL A 216 -7.59 2.97 6.25
N GLU A 217 -7.89 4.20 6.71
CA GLU A 217 -9.21 4.54 7.25
C GLU A 217 -10.33 4.42 6.20
N GLY A 218 -10.12 4.94 4.99
CA GLY A 218 -11.10 4.84 3.91
C GLY A 218 -11.32 3.39 3.48
N ALA A 219 -10.23 2.63 3.30
CA ALA A 219 -10.31 1.20 3.03
C ALA A 219 -11.08 0.44 4.12
N PHE A 220 -10.87 0.74 5.40
CA PHE A 220 -11.64 0.13 6.50
C PHE A 220 -13.12 0.54 6.45
N ARG A 221 -13.42 1.83 6.29
CA ARG A 221 -14.79 2.36 6.24
C ARG A 221 -15.59 1.85 5.05
N SER A 222 -14.93 1.56 3.93
CA SER A 222 -15.57 1.01 2.73
C SER A 222 -16.13 -0.40 2.92
N GLY A 223 -15.67 -1.13 3.95
CA GLY A 223 -16.11 -2.49 4.27
C GLY A 223 -17.08 -2.59 5.45
N LEU A 224 -17.48 -1.47 6.06
CA LEU A 224 -18.50 -1.41 7.12
C LEU A 224 -19.90 -1.28 6.53
#